data_AF-A0A4V1XMA2-F1
#
_entry.id   AF-A0A4V1XMA2-F1
#
_cell.length_a   1.000
_cell.length_b   1.000
_cell.length_c   1.000
_cell.angle_alpha   90.00
_cell.angle_beta   90.00
_cell.angle_gamma   90.00
#
_symmetry.space_group_name_H-M   'P 1'
#
loop_
_entity.id
_entity.type
_entity.pdbx_description
1 polymer ?
#
loop_
_entity_poly.entity_id
_entity_poly.type
_entity_poly.pdbx_seq_one_letter_code
_entity_poly.pdbx_strand_id
1 'polypeptide(L)' 'MHDVVISGTGLWVAPEVITNEELVASYNAYTQRYNAQHAEAIAAGELTALAESSAEFIEKASGIRQRYVIDKAG' A
#
# COMPACT_ATOMS: atom_id res chain seq x y z
N MET A 1 -20.29 -43.76 -4.94
CA MET A 1 -19.92 -42.41 -4.50
C MET A 1 -18.92 -41.89 -5.52
N HIS A 2 -19.11 -40.69 -6.08
CA HIS A 2 -18.14 -40.09 -7.00
C HIS A 2 -17.36 -39.04 -6.24
N ASP A 3 -16.03 -39.17 -6.22
CA ASP A 3 -15.15 -38.20 -5.59
C ASP A 3 -14.98 -37.01 -6.52
N VAL A 4 -15.40 -35.84 -6.05
CA VAL A 4 -15.15 -34.57 -6.74
C VAL A 4 -13.77 -34.08 -6.35
N VAL A 5 -12.96 -33.73 -7.35
CA VAL A 5 -11.59 -33.24 -7.17
C VAL A 5 -11.40 -31.91 -7.89
N ILE A 6 -10.49 -31.08 -7.37
CA ILE A 6 -9.95 -29.95 -8.12
C ILE A 6 -8.94 -30.53 -9.12
N SER A 7 -9.35 -30.68 -10.38
CA SER A 7 -8.53 -31.32 -11.43
C SER A 7 -7.57 -30.37 -12.15
N GLY A 8 -7.65 -29.07 -11.88
CA GLY A 8 -6.74 -28.07 -12.43
C GLY A 8 -6.94 -26.69 -11.83
N THR A 9 -5.88 -25.89 -11.84
CA THR A 9 -5.87 -24.48 -11.46
C THR A 9 -5.08 -23.66 -12.47
N GLY A 10 -5.40 -22.38 -12.57
CA GLY A 10 -4.65 -21.40 -13.36
C GLY A 10 -4.42 -20.15 -12.54
N LEU A 11 -3.23 -19.58 -12.66
CA LEU A 11 -2.86 -18.33 -12.02
C LEU A 11 -2.16 -17.44 -13.05
N TRP A 12 -2.69 -16.23 -13.20
CA TRP A 12 -1.99 -15.14 -13.85
C TRP A 12 -1.71 -14.07 -12.80
N VAL A 13 -0.53 -13.46 -12.85
CA VAL A 13 -0.16 -12.32 -12.02
C VAL A 13 0.28 -11.19 -12.93
N ALA A 14 0.02 -9.95 -12.49
CA ALA A 14 0.46 -8.78 -13.21
C ALA A 14 2.00 -8.73 -13.27
N PRO A 15 2.59 -8.13 -14.32
CA PRO A 15 4.03 -8.20 -14.55
C PRO A 15 4.84 -7.34 -13.59
N GLU A 16 4.24 -6.29 -13.02
CA GLU A 16 4.95 -5.34 -12.18
C GLU A 16 4.75 -5.64 -10.71
N VAL A 17 5.74 -5.25 -9.90
CA VAL A 17 5.75 -5.45 -8.46
C VAL A 17 6.01 -4.12 -7.78
N ILE A 18 5.22 -3.84 -6.73
CA ILE A 18 5.49 -2.77 -5.77
C ILE A 18 5.90 -3.40 -4.45
N THR A 19 7.09 -3.05 -3.95
CA THR A 19 7.53 -3.43 -2.60
C THR A 19 6.89 -2.54 -1.54
N ASN A 20 6.92 -2.97 -0.28
CA ASN A 20 6.44 -2.13 0.82
C ASN A 20 7.24 -0.81 0.91
N GLU A 21 8.54 -0.82 0.65
CA GLU A 21 9.39 0.38 0.65
C GLU A 21 8.94 1.38 -0.41
N GLU A 22 8.68 0.92 -1.63
CA GLU A 22 8.22 1.77 -2.74
C GLU A 22 6.83 2.35 -2.47
N LEU A 23 5.93 1.52 -1.95
CA LEU A 23 4.58 1.95 -1.57
C LEU A 23 4.62 3.02 -0.47
N VAL A 24 5.42 2.78 0.56
CA VAL A 24 5.56 3.70 1.69
C VAL A 24 6.25 4.99 1.26
N ALA A 25 7.25 4.93 0.38
CA ALA A 25 7.90 6.12 -0.15
C ALA A 25 6.90 7.03 -0.89
N SER A 26 6.05 6.45 -1.75
CA SER A 26 4.98 7.18 -2.43
C SER A 26 3.98 7.80 -1.44
N TYR A 27 3.49 7.00 -0.48
CA TYR A 27 2.55 7.46 0.53
C TYR A 27 3.13 8.57 1.41
N ASN A 28 4.35 8.41 1.92
CA ASN A 28 4.99 9.41 2.79
C ASN A 28 5.29 10.70 2.02
N ALA A 29 5.68 10.63 0.74
CA ALA A 29 5.81 11.82 -0.09
C ALA A 29 4.47 12.57 -0.26
N TYR A 30 3.34 11.85 -0.28
CA TYR A 30 2.02 12.47 -0.24
C TYR A 30 1.69 13.07 1.14
N THR A 31 1.89 12.35 2.24
CA THR A 31 1.58 12.86 3.59
C THR A 31 2.37 14.11 3.92
N GLN A 32 3.65 14.16 3.56
CA GLN A 32 4.50 15.34 3.73
C GLN A 32 3.97 16.53 2.95
N ARG A 33 3.62 16.35 1.67
CA ARG A 33 3.02 17.41 0.84
C ARG A 33 1.70 17.91 1.40
N TYR A 34 0.81 16.99 1.79
CA TYR A 34 -0.49 17.32 2.38
C TYR A 34 -0.32 18.10 3.68
N ASN A 35 0.50 17.61 4.61
CA ASN A 35 0.71 18.26 5.91
C ASN A 35 1.34 19.64 5.75
N ALA A 36 2.26 19.82 4.79
CA ALA A 36 2.84 21.12 4.49
C ALA A 36 1.82 22.10 3.89
N GLN A 37 0.99 21.64 2.95
CA GLN A 37 -0.06 22.45 2.33
C GLN A 37 -1.17 22.86 3.32
N HIS A 38 -1.45 22.03 4.33
CA HIS A 38 -2.52 22.24 5.30
C HIS A 38 -2.02 22.64 6.70
N ALA A 39 -0.77 23.09 6.82
CA ALA A 39 -0.12 23.32 8.10
C ALA A 39 -0.92 24.25 9.04
N GLU A 40 -1.49 25.34 8.51
CA GLU A 40 -2.29 26.29 9.30
C GLU A 40 -3.60 25.68 9.82
N ALA A 41 -4.35 25.01 8.95
CA ALA A 41 -5.60 24.35 9.34
C ALA A 41 -5.36 23.18 10.32
N ILE A 42 -4.22 22.49 10.20
CA ILE A 42 -3.78 21.49 11.18
C ILE A 42 -3.45 22.15 12.52
N ALA A 43 -2.72 23.26 12.52
CA ALA A 43 -2.37 24.00 13.74
C ALA A 43 -3.62 24.59 14.43
N ALA A 44 -4.63 24.97 13.66
CA ALA A 44 -5.94 25.42 14.16
C ALA A 44 -6.83 24.26 14.67
N GLY A 45 -6.44 23.00 14.45
CA GLY A 45 -7.21 21.82 14.84
C GLY A 45 -8.41 21.52 13.94
N GLU A 46 -8.52 22.18 12.78
CA GLU A 46 -9.59 21.97 11.81
C GLU A 46 -9.34 20.71 10.96
N LEU A 47 -8.07 20.40 10.71
CA LEU A 47 -7.63 19.21 9.97
C LEU A 47 -6.69 18.35 10.81
N THR A 48 -6.74 17.04 10.61
CA THR A 48 -5.81 16.10 11.23
C THR A 48 -4.60 15.89 10.33
N ALA A 49 -3.39 15.95 10.91
CA ALA A 49 -2.17 15.61 10.20
C ALA A 49 -2.17 14.13 9.78
N LEU A 50 -1.74 13.86 8.56
CA LEU A 50 -1.54 12.49 8.09
C LEU A 50 -0.28 11.90 8.70
N ALA A 51 -0.40 10.72 9.29
CA ALA A 51 0.74 9.97 9.79
C ALA A 51 1.47 9.28 8.64
N GLU A 52 2.81 9.29 8.70
CA GLU A 52 3.64 8.47 7.82
C GLU A 52 3.50 6.98 8.16
N SER A 53 3.84 6.14 7.20
CA SER A 53 3.90 4.69 7.36
C SER A 53 5.33 4.17 7.23
N SER A 54 5.53 2.87 7.47
CA SER A 54 6.80 2.19 7.31
C SER A 54 6.59 0.79 6.71
N ALA A 55 7.61 0.29 6.01
CA ALA A 55 7.56 -1.07 5.45
C ALA A 55 7.42 -2.13 6.56
N GLU A 56 8.10 -1.91 7.69
CA GLU A 56 8.01 -2.75 8.89
C GLU A 56 6.60 -2.78 9.47
N PHE A 57 5.90 -1.63 9.49
CA PHE A 57 4.51 -1.56 9.93
C PHE A 57 3.61 -2.44 9.04
N ILE A 58 3.76 -2.34 7.72
CA ILE A 58 2.96 -3.14 6.78
C ILE A 58 3.23 -4.64 6.99
N GLU A 59 4.50 -5.05 7.10
CA GLU A 59 4.83 -6.47 7.30
C GLU A 59 4.31 -6.97 8.65
N LYS A 60 4.47 -6.22 9.75
CA LYS A 60 3.96 -6.61 11.06
C LYS A 60 2.43 -6.67 11.12
N ALA A 61 1.74 -5.76 10.44
CA ALA A 61 0.28 -5.68 10.47
C ALA A 61 -0.40 -6.71 9.56
N SER A 62 0.27 -7.17 8.49
CA SER A 62 -0.38 -7.97 7.44
C SER A 62 0.39 -9.20 6.96
N GLY A 63 1.69 -9.29 7.22
CA GLY A 63 2.59 -10.29 6.61
C GLY A 63 2.90 -10.04 5.13
N ILE A 64 2.35 -8.99 4.51
CA ILE A 64 2.60 -8.63 3.11
C ILE A 64 3.98 -8.00 3.00
N ARG A 65 4.75 -8.42 1.99
CA ARG A 65 6.07 -7.85 1.64
C ARG A 65 6.08 -7.08 0.33
N GLN A 66 5.26 -7.52 -0.62
CA GLN A 66 5.12 -6.92 -1.94
C GLN A 66 3.78 -7.30 -2.55
N ARG A 67 3.40 -6.62 -3.64
CA ARG A 67 2.20 -6.91 -4.42
C ARG A 67 2.43 -6.76 -5.91
N TYR A 68 1.77 -7.60 -6.71
CA TYR A 68 1.73 -7.44 -8.15
C TYR A 68 0.72 -6.36 -8.54
N VAL A 69 1.09 -5.49 -9.48
CA VAL A 69 0.25 -4.40 -10.00
C VAL A 69 0.29 -4.37 -11.52
N ILE A 70 -0.76 -3.84 -12.14
CA ILE A 70 -0.87 -3.73 -13.61
C ILE A 70 -0.02 -2.57 -14.14
N ASP A 71 -0.05 -1.44 -13.43
CA ASP A 71 0.70 -0.23 -13.74
C ASP A 71 1.23 0.38 -12.43
N LYS A 72 2.55 0.45 -12.32
CA LYS A 72 3.32 0.96 -11.19
C LYS A 72 3.62 2.44 -11.33
N ALA A 73 3.63 2.98 -12.55
CA ALA A 73 3.88 4.39 -12.80
C ALA A 73 2.63 5.24 -12.53
N GLY A 74 1.44 4.66 -12.73
CA GLY A 74 0.14 5.26 -12.44
C GLY A 74 -0.45 6.09 -13.57
#